data_AF-A0A9Q3HRA3-F1
#
_entry.id   AF-A0A9Q3HRA3-F1
#
_cell.length_a   1.000
_cell.length_b   1.000
_cell.length_c   1.000
_cell.angle_alpha   90.00
_cell.angle_beta   90.00
_cell.angle_gamma   90.00
#
_symmetry.space_group_name_H-M   'P 1'
#
loop_
_entity.id
_entity.type
_entity.pdbx_description
1 polymer ?
#
loop_
_entity_poly.entity_id
_entity_poly.type
_entity_poly.pdbx_seq_one_letter_code
_entity_poly.pdbx_strand_id
1 'polypeptide(L)'
;MTSIGTIIKEIIIPHRKKNIILNPEFVVIDYDHIQGFLLGTDYQRMYVSAQDPLEELLNEFTEGQFSTILTSKQKLSFLKILRKNRPAFAIGEEPLGKIKGNDIELYLDVERPYPPMVRRPPYPASLETRKEIEKHINELLDTDVIRKIGNNEIVEITTPVLITWNDGKSRLCGDLRPLNNYTKADRFPIPRIPHALD
;
A
#
# COMPACT_ATOMS: atom_id res chain seq x y z
N MET A 1 31.86 12.49 10.16
CA MET A 1 30.77 13.14 10.92
C MET A 1 31.37 14.35 11.59
N THR A 2 31.47 15.42 10.81
CA THR A 2 32.07 16.68 11.21
C THR A 2 31.02 17.44 12.02
N SER A 3 31.42 17.95 13.18
CA SER A 3 30.56 18.49 14.26
C SER A 3 29.50 19.50 13.78
N ILE A 4 28.23 19.19 14.06
CA ILE A 4 27.08 20.10 13.95
C ILE A 4 27.13 21.04 15.17
N GLY A 5 27.20 22.35 14.93
CA GLY A 5 27.12 23.37 15.98
C GLY A 5 25.76 24.07 15.95
N THR A 6 25.08 24.11 17.09
CA THR A 6 23.83 24.87 17.27
C THR A 6 24.15 26.23 17.85
N ILE A 7 23.77 27.31 17.16
CA ILE A 7 23.90 28.67 17.67
C ILE A 7 22.51 29.27 17.91
N ILE A 8 22.30 29.82 19.11
CA ILE A 8 21.10 30.59 19.46
C ILE A 8 21.47 32.08 19.35
N LYS A 9 21.14 32.70 18.21
CA LYS A 9 21.35 34.14 18.00
C LYS A 9 20.32 34.71 17.02
N GLU A 10 20.00 35.97 17.23
CA GLU A 10 19.28 36.82 16.29
C GLU A 10 20.13 36.99 15.02
N ILE A 11 19.56 36.64 13.86
CA ILE A 11 20.20 36.81 12.55
C ILE A 11 19.69 38.12 11.96
N ILE A 12 20.61 39.06 11.71
CA ILE A 12 20.29 40.32 11.05
C ILE A 12 20.78 40.24 9.60
N ILE A 13 19.85 40.25 8.65
CA ILE A 13 20.14 40.31 7.22
C ILE A 13 20.07 41.78 6.79
N PRO A 14 21.20 42.41 6.43
CA PRO A 14 21.20 43.79 6.00
C PRO A 14 20.52 43.91 4.64
N HIS A 15 19.55 44.82 4.52
CA HIS A 15 18.82 45.06 3.28
C HIS A 15 18.62 46.56 3.04
N ARG A 16 18.69 47.00 1.78
CA ARG A 16 18.84 48.40 1.37
C ARG A 16 17.76 49.36 1.90
N LYS A 17 16.57 48.87 2.25
CA LYS A 17 15.46 49.69 2.78
C LYS A 17 15.29 49.57 4.30
N LYS A 18 15.55 48.40 4.87
CA LYS A 18 15.44 48.09 6.31
C LYS A 18 16.04 46.71 6.52
N ASN A 19 16.81 46.52 7.59
CA ASN A 19 17.34 45.21 7.95
C ASN A 19 16.19 44.24 8.26
N ILE A 20 16.33 43.00 7.80
CA ILE A 20 15.43 41.91 8.14
C ILE A 20 16.02 41.20 9.35
N ILE A 21 15.27 41.17 10.44
CA ILE A 21 15.67 40.52 11.69
C ILE A 21 14.94 39.19 11.77
N LEU A 22 15.69 38.10 11.89
CA LEU A 22 15.16 36.75 12.08
C LEU A 22 15.54 36.27 13.47
N ASN A 23 14.55 35.75 14.20
CA ASN A 23 14.71 35.17 15.53
C ASN A 23 14.45 33.66 15.48
N PRO A 24 15.37 32.86 14.89
CA PRO A 24 15.21 31.42 14.89
C PRO A 24 15.47 30.82 16.28
N GLU A 25 14.74 29.77 16.63
CA GLU A 25 14.98 29.00 17.87
C GLU A 25 16.37 28.36 17.88
N PHE A 26 16.85 27.94 16.70
CA PHE A 26 18.22 27.46 16.50
C PHE A 26 18.63 27.56 15.02
N VAL A 27 19.94 27.66 14.79
CA VAL A 27 20.56 27.69 13.45
C VAL A 27 21.52 26.52 13.33
N VAL A 28 21.42 25.77 12.23
CA VAL A 28 22.32 24.65 11.92
C VAL A 28 23.30 25.07 10.82
N ILE A 29 24.59 24.89 11.08
CA ILE A 29 25.66 25.13 10.11
C ILE A 29 26.18 23.77 9.63
N ASP A 30 25.91 23.46 8.36
CA ASP A 30 26.46 22.30 7.69
C ASP A 30 27.77 22.69 6.98
N TYR A 31 28.88 22.06 7.40
CA TYR A 31 30.21 22.35 6.87
C TYR A 31 30.52 21.57 5.58
N ASP A 32 29.77 20.52 5.25
CA ASP A 32 29.99 19.69 4.06
C ASP A 32 29.22 20.23 2.84
N HIS A 33 28.16 21.03 3.06
CA HIS A 33 27.39 21.72 2.03
C HIS A 33 27.50 23.24 2.17
N ILE A 34 28.65 23.77 1.74
CA ILE A 34 28.94 25.20 1.68
C ILE A 34 28.00 25.89 0.69
N GLN A 35 26.81 26.32 1.13
CA GLN A 35 26.05 27.40 0.47
C GLN A 35 24.86 27.98 1.27
N GLY A 36 24.58 27.57 2.51
CA GLY A 36 23.46 28.16 3.25
C GLY A 36 23.42 27.87 4.76
N PHE A 37 22.57 28.62 5.45
CA PHE A 37 22.16 28.36 6.84
C PHE A 37 20.76 27.74 6.82
N LEU A 38 20.54 26.67 7.58
CA LEU A 38 19.22 26.10 7.75
C LEU A 38 18.55 26.71 8.99
N LEU A 39 17.37 27.30 8.79
CA LEU A 39 16.51 27.78 9.87
C LEU A 39 15.75 26.58 10.48
N GLY A 40 15.47 26.62 11.79
CA GLY A 40 14.91 25.46 12.53
C GLY A 40 13.68 24.80 11.89
N THR A 41 12.81 25.55 11.21
CA THR A 41 11.64 25.02 10.48
C THR A 41 12.02 24.26 9.21
N ASP A 42 13.07 24.68 8.52
CA ASP A 42 13.57 24.04 7.29
C ASP A 42 14.37 22.79 7.63
N TYR A 43 15.08 22.78 8.77
CA TYR A 43 15.72 21.57 9.29
C TYR A 43 14.68 20.49 9.63
N GLN A 44 13.59 20.86 10.31
CA GLN A 44 12.50 19.91 10.59
C GLN A 44 11.88 19.36 9.29
N ARG A 45 11.68 20.19 8.27
CA ARG A 45 11.14 19.73 6.98
C ARG A 45 12.12 18.90 6.13
N MET A 46 13.41 19.23 6.14
CA MET A 46 14.40 18.48 5.34
C MET A 46 14.86 17.20 6.01
N TYR A 47 14.97 17.19 7.35
CA TYR A 47 15.61 16.11 8.09
C TYR A 47 14.72 15.40 9.11
N VAL A 48 13.62 16.02 9.57
CA VAL A 48 12.68 15.38 10.52
C VAL A 48 11.45 14.79 9.83
N SER A 49 10.94 15.40 8.73
CA SER A 49 9.87 14.80 7.92
C SER A 49 10.36 13.84 6.82
N ALA A 50 11.67 13.68 6.67
CA ALA A 50 12.25 12.51 6.04
C ALA A 50 12.64 11.55 7.18
N GLN A 51 11.68 10.77 7.68
CA GLN A 51 12.02 9.55 8.41
C GLN A 51 13.06 8.82 7.56
N ASP A 52 14.24 8.56 8.12
CA ASP A 52 15.22 7.73 7.43
C ASP A 52 14.47 6.44 7.07
N PRO A 53 14.43 6.03 5.79
CA PRO A 53 13.78 4.79 5.40
C PRO A 53 14.30 3.58 6.20
N LEU A 54 15.49 3.72 6.80
CA LEU A 54 16.02 2.77 7.76
C LEU A 54 15.27 2.76 9.10
N GLU A 55 14.91 3.90 9.69
CA GLU A 55 14.18 3.96 10.97
C GLU A 55 12.74 3.45 10.83
N GLU A 56 12.06 3.72 9.71
CA GLU A 56 10.72 3.18 9.47
C GLU A 56 10.74 1.65 9.32
N LEU A 57 11.67 1.11 8.52
CA LEU A 57 11.90 -0.33 8.41
C LEU A 57 12.37 -0.94 9.72
N LEU A 58 13.28 -0.29 10.44
CA LEU A 58 13.72 -0.78 11.76
C LEU A 58 12.51 -0.84 12.69
N ASN A 59 11.69 0.21 12.77
CA ASN A 59 10.51 0.25 13.63
C ASN A 59 9.51 -0.87 13.31
N GLU A 60 9.23 -1.14 12.03
CA GLU A 60 8.37 -2.25 11.60
C GLU A 60 8.96 -3.64 11.92
N PHE A 61 10.29 -3.81 11.87
CA PHE A 61 10.95 -5.09 12.18
C PHE A 61 11.43 -5.22 13.64
N THR A 62 11.40 -4.16 14.45
CA THR A 62 12.01 -4.12 15.80
C THR A 62 11.18 -4.80 16.89
N GLU A 63 9.87 -4.97 16.71
CA GLU A 63 9.07 -5.70 17.69
C GLU A 63 9.07 -7.21 17.41
N GLY A 64 10.23 -7.85 17.61
CA GLY A 64 10.31 -9.28 17.92
C GLY A 64 10.58 -10.27 16.78
N GLN A 65 10.96 -9.85 15.57
CA GLN A 65 11.06 -10.78 14.44
C GLN A 65 12.47 -11.30 14.10
N PHE A 66 13.53 -10.72 14.69
CA PHE A 66 14.88 -11.21 14.46
C PHE A 66 15.21 -12.38 15.38
N SER A 67 15.62 -13.51 14.80
CA SER A 67 16.18 -14.63 15.56
C SER A 67 17.34 -14.18 16.45
N THR A 68 17.38 -14.73 17.67
CA THR A 68 18.44 -14.49 18.66
C THR A 68 19.81 -14.99 18.19
N ILE A 69 19.84 -15.86 17.18
CA ILE A 69 21.06 -16.47 16.61
C ILE A 69 21.82 -15.49 15.71
N LEU A 70 21.16 -14.42 15.23
CA LEU A 70 21.76 -13.48 14.28
C LEU A 70 22.68 -12.47 14.98
N THR A 71 23.89 -12.33 14.45
CA THR A 71 24.84 -11.28 14.88
C THR A 71 24.40 -9.90 14.40
N SER A 72 24.86 -8.83 15.07
CA SER A 72 24.55 -7.44 14.69
C SER A 72 24.94 -7.14 13.23
N LYS A 73 26.04 -7.71 12.73
CA LYS A 73 26.49 -7.55 11.35
C LYS A 73 25.54 -8.21 10.34
N GLN A 74 25.01 -9.39 10.66
CA GLN A 74 24.04 -10.09 9.81
C GLN A 74 22.70 -9.37 9.78
N LYS A 75 22.22 -8.87 10.93
CA LYS A 75 21.00 -8.05 11.02
C LYS A 75 21.11 -6.81 10.13
N LEU A 76 22.23 -6.11 10.20
CA LEU A 76 22.49 -4.94 9.33
C LEU A 76 22.55 -5.31 7.84
N SER A 77 23.17 -6.45 7.50
CA SER A 77 23.20 -6.92 6.11
C SER A 77 21.81 -7.28 5.58
N PHE A 78 20.97 -7.88 6.42
CA PHE A 78 19.60 -8.22 6.08
C PHE A 78 18.73 -6.98 5.87
N LEU A 79 18.81 -6.00 6.77
CA LEU A 79 18.11 -4.72 6.63
C LEU A 79 18.50 -4.00 5.32
N LYS A 80 19.78 -4.07 4.91
CA LYS A 80 20.22 -3.54 3.61
C LYS A 80 19.56 -4.24 2.43
N ILE A 81 19.36 -5.56 2.50
CA ILE A 81 18.69 -6.35 1.44
C ILE A 81 17.21 -6.00 1.39
N LEU A 82 16.53 -5.91 2.54
CA LEU A 82 15.14 -5.50 2.60
C LEU A 82 14.95 -4.10 2.01
N ARG A 83 15.81 -3.14 2.38
CA ARG A 83 15.77 -1.80 1.82
C ARG A 83 15.97 -1.81 0.30
N LYS A 84 16.97 -2.55 -0.18
CA LYS A 84 17.25 -2.67 -1.62
C LYS A 84 16.06 -3.22 -2.40
N ASN A 85 15.28 -4.12 -1.80
CA ASN A 85 14.14 -4.77 -2.43
C ASN A 85 12.79 -4.32 -1.84
N ARG A 86 12.71 -3.13 -1.23
CA ARG A 86 11.48 -2.60 -0.63
C ARG A 86 10.23 -2.78 -1.49
N PRO A 87 10.21 -2.46 -2.80
CA PRO A 87 9.00 -2.59 -3.61
C PRO A 87 8.54 -4.05 -3.85
N ALA A 88 9.36 -5.05 -3.52
CA ALA A 88 9.00 -6.46 -3.64
C ALA A 88 8.22 -6.99 -2.43
N PHE A 89 8.16 -6.24 -1.33
CA PHE A 89 7.48 -6.66 -0.10
C PHE A 89 6.19 -5.85 0.09
N ALA A 90 5.11 -6.56 0.39
CA ALA A 90 3.87 -5.97 0.86
C ALA A 90 4.02 -5.61 2.34
N ILE A 91 4.22 -4.33 2.63
CA ILE A 91 4.45 -3.79 3.97
C ILE A 91 3.40 -2.71 4.24
N GLY A 92 2.80 -2.70 5.42
CA GLY A 92 1.81 -1.69 5.82
C GLY A 92 0.41 -1.88 5.21
N GLU A 93 -0.32 -0.77 5.08
CA GLU A 93 -1.76 -0.74 4.73
C GLU A 93 -2.06 -0.81 3.22
N GLU A 94 -1.04 -0.69 2.35
CA GLU A 94 -1.18 -0.86 0.89
C GLU A 94 -0.42 -2.11 0.38
N PRO A 95 -0.88 -3.32 0.71
CA PRO A 95 -0.15 -4.55 0.38
C PRO A 95 -0.26 -4.96 -1.09
N LEU A 96 -1.09 -4.28 -1.89
CA LEU A 96 -1.48 -4.77 -3.22
C LEU A 96 -0.55 -4.24 -4.31
N GLY A 97 0.14 -5.17 -4.99
CA GLY A 97 0.89 -4.87 -6.19
C GLY A 97 -0.02 -4.66 -7.41
N LYS A 98 0.34 -3.72 -8.29
CA LYS A 98 -0.36 -3.47 -9.57
C LYS A 98 0.56 -3.80 -10.74
N ILE A 99 0.25 -4.87 -11.46
CA ILE A 99 0.97 -5.23 -12.70
C ILE A 99 0.45 -4.34 -13.82
N LYS A 100 1.37 -3.72 -14.59
CA LYS A 100 1.04 -2.90 -15.75
C LYS A 100 1.26 -3.69 -17.04
N GLY A 101 0.32 -3.59 -17.99
CA GLY A 101 0.47 -4.14 -19.34
C GLY A 101 0.21 -5.65 -19.48
N ASN A 102 -0.38 -6.29 -18.47
CA ASN A 102 -0.80 -7.69 -18.52
C ASN A 102 -2.28 -7.79 -18.14
N ASP A 103 -3.12 -7.07 -18.87
CA ASP A 103 -4.57 -7.16 -18.69
C ASP A 103 -5.06 -8.53 -19.15
N ILE A 104 -5.96 -9.14 -18.37
CA ILE A 104 -6.52 -10.45 -18.67
C ILE A 104 -7.91 -10.25 -19.25
N GLU A 105 -8.10 -10.71 -20.49
CA GLU A 105 -9.43 -10.80 -21.10
C GLU A 105 -10.10 -12.13 -20.71
N LEU A 106 -11.26 -12.04 -20.07
CA LEU A 106 -12.09 -13.20 -19.76
C LEU A 106 -13.18 -13.35 -20.82
N TYR A 107 -13.08 -14.40 -21.65
CA TYR A 107 -14.11 -14.72 -22.63
C TYR A 107 -15.23 -15.54 -22.00
N LEU A 108 -16.47 -15.07 -22.16
CA LEU A 108 -17.67 -15.76 -21.71
C LEU A 108 -18.34 -16.50 -22.87
N ASP A 109 -18.72 -17.75 -22.65
CA ASP A 109 -19.54 -18.53 -23.57
C ASP A 109 -21.01 -18.16 -23.39
N VAL A 110 -21.46 -17.28 -24.28
CA VAL A 110 -22.81 -16.67 -24.26
C VAL A 110 -23.67 -17.14 -25.44
N GLU A 111 -23.18 -18.16 -26.17
CA GLU A 111 -23.92 -18.77 -27.27
C GLU A 111 -25.08 -19.62 -26.72
N ARG A 112 -26.15 -19.77 -27.52
CA ARG A 112 -27.30 -20.58 -27.13
C ARG A 112 -26.83 -21.99 -26.77
N PRO A 113 -27.27 -22.57 -25.63
CA PRO A 113 -28.42 -22.19 -24.80
C PRO A 113 -28.12 -21.26 -23.60
N TYR A 114 -26.96 -20.59 -23.53
CA TYR A 114 -26.49 -19.83 -22.36
C TYR A 114 -26.62 -18.30 -22.54
N PRO A 115 -27.78 -17.67 -22.27
CA PRO A 115 -27.89 -16.21 -22.39
C PRO A 115 -27.12 -15.48 -21.28
N PRO A 116 -26.41 -14.37 -21.58
CA PRO A 116 -25.50 -13.67 -20.66
C PRO A 116 -26.15 -12.92 -19.50
N MET A 117 -27.49 -12.90 -19.38
CA MET A 117 -28.19 -12.20 -18.30
C MET A 117 -28.09 -12.97 -16.98
N VAL A 118 -26.90 -13.00 -16.39
CA VAL A 118 -26.67 -13.48 -15.02
C VAL A 118 -26.90 -12.30 -14.08
N ARG A 119 -28.17 -11.95 -13.85
CA ARG A 119 -28.52 -10.90 -12.88
C ARG A 119 -29.08 -11.55 -11.62
N ARG A 120 -28.26 -11.61 -10.57
CA ARG A 120 -28.70 -12.09 -9.26
C ARG A 120 -28.89 -10.93 -8.27
N PRO A 121 -29.98 -10.94 -7.49
CA PRO A 121 -30.19 -9.97 -6.43
C PRO A 121 -29.20 -10.22 -5.28
N PRO A 122 -28.87 -9.19 -4.49
CA PRO A 122 -28.12 -9.35 -3.25
C PRO A 122 -28.82 -10.33 -2.29
N TYR A 123 -28.02 -11.11 -1.57
CA TYR A 123 -28.57 -11.97 -0.53
C TYR A 123 -29.12 -11.12 0.64
N PRO A 124 -30.22 -11.57 1.29
CA PRO A 124 -30.65 -10.96 2.54
C PRO A 124 -29.53 -11.00 3.58
N ALA A 125 -29.24 -9.85 4.20
CA ALA A 125 -28.18 -9.70 5.18
C ALA A 125 -28.73 -9.02 6.44
N SER A 126 -28.25 -9.45 7.60
CA SER A 126 -28.53 -8.78 8.88
C SER A 126 -27.89 -7.39 8.91
N LEU A 127 -28.28 -6.55 9.86
CA LEU A 127 -27.67 -5.21 10.01
C LEU A 127 -26.16 -5.30 10.28
N GLU A 128 -25.74 -6.27 11.07
CA GLU A 128 -24.32 -6.53 11.37
C GLU A 128 -23.57 -6.97 10.10
N THR A 129 -24.13 -7.92 9.36
CA THR A 129 -23.52 -8.38 8.10
C THR A 129 -23.42 -7.26 7.07
N ARG A 130 -24.43 -6.38 6.97
CA ARG A 130 -24.38 -5.22 6.06
C ARG A 130 -23.24 -4.25 6.41
N LYS A 131 -23.02 -3.98 7.70
CA LYS A 131 -21.91 -3.13 8.15
C LYS A 131 -20.56 -3.70 7.75
N GLU A 132 -20.39 -5.01 7.92
CA GLU A 132 -19.16 -5.68 7.49
C GLU A 132 -19.00 -5.66 5.97
N ILE A 133 -20.07 -5.90 5.20
CA ILE A 133 -20.04 -5.78 3.74
C ILE A 133 -19.59 -4.38 3.32
N GLU A 134 -20.19 -3.34 3.89
CA GLU A 134 -19.87 -1.94 3.58
C GLU A 134 -18.43 -1.59 3.93
N LYS A 135 -17.94 -2.06 5.09
CA LYS A 135 -16.55 -1.92 5.50
C LYS A 135 -15.60 -2.50 4.45
N HIS A 136 -15.77 -3.77 4.07
CA HIS A 136 -14.93 -4.43 3.07
C HIS A 136 -15.04 -3.77 1.68
N ILE A 137 -16.23 -3.32 1.29
CA ILE A 137 -16.41 -2.61 0.00
C ILE A 137 -15.65 -1.28 0.00
N ASN A 138 -15.68 -0.53 1.09
CA ASN A 138 -14.96 0.74 1.18
C ASN A 138 -13.45 0.51 1.15
N GLU A 139 -12.93 -0.49 1.87
CA GLU A 139 -11.51 -0.89 1.81
C GLU A 139 -11.08 -1.23 0.37
N LEU A 140 -11.91 -1.95 -0.39
CA LEU A 140 -11.62 -2.28 -1.80
C LEU A 140 -11.71 -1.08 -2.75
N LEU A 141 -12.56 -0.09 -2.44
CA LEU A 141 -12.64 1.16 -3.20
C LEU A 141 -11.42 2.05 -2.93
N ASP A 142 -11.01 2.16 -1.67
CA ASP A 142 -9.87 2.97 -1.24
C ASP A 142 -8.55 2.41 -1.81
N THR A 143 -8.47 1.09 -1.98
CA THR A 143 -7.32 0.39 -2.58
C THR A 143 -7.35 0.29 -4.10
N ASP A 144 -8.31 0.93 -4.79
CA ASP A 144 -8.48 0.90 -6.26
C ASP A 144 -8.61 -0.53 -6.84
N VAL A 145 -9.09 -1.49 -6.04
CA VAL A 145 -9.35 -2.88 -6.47
C VAL A 145 -10.68 -2.97 -7.21
N ILE A 146 -11.69 -2.24 -6.72
CA ILE A 146 -13.00 -2.13 -7.35
C ILE A 146 -13.33 -0.67 -7.62
N ARG A 147 -14.30 -0.45 -8.52
CA ARG A 147 -14.83 0.88 -8.81
C ARG A 147 -16.35 0.86 -8.83
N LYS A 148 -16.94 2.03 -8.63
CA LYS A 148 -18.36 2.23 -8.93
C LYS A 148 -18.56 2.23 -10.44
N ILE A 149 -19.68 1.65 -10.87
CA ILE A 149 -20.11 1.64 -12.26
C ILE A 149 -20.79 2.98 -12.56
N GLY A 150 -20.44 3.62 -13.67
CA GLY A 150 -21.02 4.90 -14.08
C GLY A 150 -22.47 4.77 -14.55
N ASN A 151 -23.24 5.86 -14.44
CA ASN A 151 -24.67 5.88 -14.80
C ASN A 151 -24.95 5.48 -16.26
N ASN A 152 -23.98 5.63 -17.16
CA ASN A 152 -24.10 5.33 -18.59
C ASN A 152 -23.56 3.94 -18.96
N GLU A 153 -23.07 3.16 -18.00
CA GLU A 153 -22.53 1.82 -18.25
C GLU A 153 -23.62 0.76 -18.08
N ILE A 154 -23.68 -0.18 -19.03
CA ILE A 154 -24.64 -1.28 -18.99
C ILE A 154 -24.06 -2.42 -18.18
N VAL A 155 -24.80 -2.91 -17.18
CA VAL A 155 -24.43 -4.07 -16.36
C VAL A 155 -25.21 -5.30 -16.81
N GLU A 156 -24.55 -6.22 -17.49
CA GLU A 156 -25.17 -7.47 -17.95
C GLU A 156 -25.13 -8.57 -16.88
N ILE A 157 -24.10 -8.54 -16.03
CA ILE A 157 -23.79 -9.58 -15.05
C ILE A 157 -23.74 -8.96 -13.64
N THR A 158 -24.45 -9.56 -12.69
CA THR A 158 -24.37 -9.25 -11.26
C THR A 158 -24.30 -10.52 -10.43
N THR A 159 -23.29 -10.62 -9.58
CA THR A 159 -23.12 -11.71 -8.61
C THR A 159 -23.20 -11.16 -7.20
N PRO A 160 -24.01 -11.75 -6.30
CA PRO A 160 -24.12 -11.27 -4.93
C PRO A 160 -22.86 -11.59 -4.14
N VAL A 161 -22.63 -10.81 -3.09
CA VAL A 161 -21.58 -11.04 -2.09
C VAL A 161 -22.20 -11.49 -0.78
N LEU A 162 -21.41 -12.17 0.04
CA LEU A 162 -21.73 -12.57 1.40
C LEU A 162 -20.51 -12.42 2.31
N ILE A 163 -20.74 -12.42 3.62
CA ILE A 163 -19.68 -12.47 4.62
C ILE A 163 -19.52 -13.90 5.10
N THR A 164 -18.28 -14.37 5.13
CA THR A 164 -17.89 -15.58 5.85
C THR A 164 -17.06 -15.20 7.06
N TRP A 165 -17.29 -15.88 8.18
CA TRP A 165 -16.58 -15.64 9.43
C TRP A 165 -15.59 -16.76 9.67
N ASN A 166 -14.35 -16.39 10.02
CA ASN A 166 -13.33 -17.33 10.42
C ASN A 166 -12.47 -16.70 11.52
N ASP A 167 -12.31 -17.39 12.65
CA ASP A 167 -11.50 -16.93 13.79
C ASP A 167 -11.84 -15.50 14.26
N GLY A 168 -13.14 -15.16 14.28
CA GLY A 168 -13.63 -13.83 14.67
C GLY A 168 -13.41 -12.73 13.64
N LYS A 169 -12.84 -13.04 12.46
CA LYS A 169 -12.66 -12.11 11.35
C LYS A 169 -13.68 -12.36 10.25
N SER A 170 -14.22 -11.27 9.69
CA SER A 170 -15.11 -11.29 8.54
C SER A 170 -14.31 -11.31 7.23
N ARG A 171 -14.83 -11.99 6.21
CA ARG A 171 -14.29 -12.02 4.85
C ARG A 171 -15.41 -11.82 3.84
N LEU A 172 -15.25 -10.87 2.94
CA LEU A 172 -16.17 -10.67 1.82
C LEU A 172 -15.94 -11.73 0.73
N CYS A 173 -16.99 -12.45 0.35
CA CYS A 173 -16.94 -13.52 -0.65
C CYS A 173 -18.00 -13.29 -1.73
N GLY A 174 -17.59 -13.23 -2.99
CA GLY A 174 -18.51 -13.18 -4.14
C GLY A 174 -18.99 -14.58 -4.55
N ASP A 175 -20.30 -14.72 -4.81
CA ASP A 175 -20.86 -15.96 -5.36
C ASP A 175 -20.72 -16.00 -6.89
N LEU A 176 -19.56 -16.45 -7.36
CA LEU A 176 -19.23 -16.55 -8.78
C LEU A 176 -19.64 -17.88 -9.42
N ARG A 177 -20.28 -18.80 -8.67
CA ARG A 177 -20.75 -20.08 -9.24
C ARG A 177 -21.62 -19.93 -10.50
N PRO A 178 -22.51 -18.93 -10.59
CA PRO A 178 -23.31 -18.72 -11.79
C PRO A 178 -22.46 -18.24 -12.96
N LEU A 179 -21.51 -17.33 -12.71
CA LEU A 179 -20.57 -16.84 -13.71
C LEU A 179 -19.70 -17.97 -14.27
N ASN A 180 -19.26 -18.89 -13.40
CA ASN A 180 -18.44 -20.03 -13.79
C ASN A 180 -19.11 -20.97 -14.81
N ASN A 181 -20.44 -20.97 -14.93
CA ASN A 181 -21.13 -21.76 -15.96
C ASN A 181 -20.96 -21.17 -17.37
N TYR A 182 -20.55 -19.91 -17.46
CA TYR A 182 -20.31 -19.18 -18.71
C TYR A 182 -18.82 -18.97 -18.98
N THR A 183 -17.93 -19.39 -18.08
CA THR A 183 -16.49 -19.25 -18.32
C THR A 183 -15.95 -20.50 -19.02
N LYS A 184 -15.04 -20.29 -19.97
CA LYS A 184 -14.30 -21.38 -20.59
C LYS A 184 -13.10 -21.75 -19.73
N ALA A 185 -12.93 -23.04 -19.44
CA ALA A 185 -11.75 -23.52 -18.74
C ALA A 185 -10.47 -23.27 -19.56
N ASP A 186 -9.39 -22.92 -18.87
CA ASP A 186 -8.08 -22.76 -19.50
C ASP A 186 -7.62 -24.09 -20.13
N ARG A 187 -7.00 -23.99 -21.32
CA ARG A 187 -6.41 -25.13 -22.02
C ARG A 187 -5.16 -25.63 -21.30
N PHE A 188 -4.44 -24.76 -20.60
CA PHE A 188 -3.20 -25.09 -19.91
C PHE A 188 -3.33 -24.79 -18.41
N PRO A 189 -4.05 -25.64 -17.67
CA PRO A 189 -4.21 -25.45 -16.23
C PRO A 189 -2.84 -25.55 -15.53
N ILE A 190 -2.74 -24.86 -14.39
CA ILE A 190 -1.56 -24.92 -13.53
C ILE A 190 -1.23 -26.40 -13.23
N PRO A 191 0.02 -26.85 -13.45
CA PRO A 191 0.39 -28.23 -13.23
C PRO A 191 0.18 -28.62 -11.77
N ARG A 192 -0.18 -29.88 -11.54
CA ARG A 192 -0.23 -30.43 -10.18
C ARG A 192 1.18 -30.45 -9.59
N ILE A 193 1.29 -30.25 -8.28
CA ILE A 193 2.56 -30.18 -7.55
C ILE A 193 3.54 -31.32 -7.94
N PRO A 194 3.13 -32.61 -8.01
CA PRO A 194 4.07 -33.67 -8.39
C PRO A 194 4.65 -33.48 -9.80
N HIS A 195 3.84 -33.07 -10.78
CA HIS A 195 4.28 -32.86 -12.15
C HIS A 195 5.16 -31.61 -12.34
N ALA A 196 5.17 -30.69 -11.37
CA ALA A 196 5.98 -29.48 -11.41
C ALA A 196 7.36 -29.66 -10.77
N LEU A 197 7.58 -30.77 -10.05
CA LEU A 197 8.82 -31.08 -9.34
C LEU A 197 9.70 -32.10 -10.07
N ASP A 198 9.16 -32.77 -11.10
CA ASP A 198 9.89 -33.65 -12.03
C ASP A 198 10.64 -32.83 -13.09
#